data_AF-A0A8H5HHJ5-F1
#
_entry.id   AF-A0A8H5HHJ5-F1
#
_cell.length_a   1.000
_cell.length_b   1.000
_cell.length_c   1.000
_cell.angle_alpha   90.00
_cell.angle_beta   90.00
_cell.angle_gamma   90.00
#
_symmetry.space_group_name_H-M   'P 1'
#
loop_
_entity.id
_entity.type
_entity.pdbx_description
1 polymer ?
#
loop_
_entity_poly.entity_id
_entity_poly.type
_entity_poly.pdbx_seq_one_letter_code
_entity_poly.pdbx_strand_id
1 'polypeptide(L)'
;MAQTTEDKNMKTLKLTPIEAKEDGTNNYSEFRQKSMLKLDAHGYYEHCDGPKYDPPRIPTLIPTRKETGVDPTGNLVTITIRGNEDVVATAEQAAEGWSKVDKRVLAIIVRAVPSEKLYVVRDCVTAHEAWIALKNEYEPSNALTAVTIKQQIIGNVCRPGDDPVVWLDLMIQLYAKLRDADQNIMPDSEFASHLVTLMTEDSDWKYCRNELLTKLRNHASRNMPLSSKQVIERLKSEEISLKISPGMISINNLMAGRQRKFGKNTERGAVTGVYTAVPLEQRLTTAPGPSRTNNP
;
A
#
# COMPACT_ATOMS: atom_id res chain seq x y z
N MET A 1 4.19 48.59 1.84
CA MET A 1 3.68 47.21 1.79
C MET A 1 4.84 46.29 1.50
N ALA A 2 5.41 45.67 2.53
CA ALA A 2 6.54 44.74 2.38
C ALA A 2 5.99 43.38 1.94
N GLN A 3 6.25 42.98 0.69
CA GLN A 3 6.16 41.57 0.29
C GLN A 3 7.19 40.81 1.13
N THR A 4 6.71 40.00 2.07
CA THR A 4 7.53 39.15 2.92
C THR A 4 8.39 38.22 2.06
N THR A 5 9.62 37.98 2.50
CA THR A 5 10.65 37.19 1.81
C THR A 5 10.17 35.79 1.41
N GLU A 6 9.21 35.22 2.15
CA GLU A 6 8.51 33.98 1.82
C GLU A 6 7.75 34.03 0.48
N ASP A 7 6.98 35.09 0.23
CA ASP A 7 6.21 35.23 -1.02
C ASP A 7 7.13 35.36 -2.26
N LYS A 8 8.37 35.86 -2.09
CA LYS A 8 9.39 35.92 -3.15
C LYS A 8 10.08 34.57 -3.38
N ASN A 9 10.37 33.81 -2.33
CA ASN A 9 10.96 32.47 -2.44
C ASN A 9 9.98 31.44 -3.05
N MET A 10 8.67 31.65 -2.88
CA MET A 10 7.65 30.74 -3.43
C MET A 10 7.40 30.92 -4.93
N LYS A 11 7.47 32.16 -5.47
CA LYS A 11 7.27 32.40 -6.91
C LYS A 11 8.35 31.78 -7.80
N THR A 12 9.49 31.43 -7.21
CA THR A 12 10.65 30.85 -7.89
C THR A 12 10.72 29.33 -7.77
N LEU A 13 9.91 28.70 -6.90
CA LEU A 13 9.93 27.24 -6.74
C LEU A 13 9.36 26.58 -8.00
N LYS A 14 10.22 25.82 -8.67
CA LYS A 14 9.87 24.97 -9.82
C LYS A 14 10.25 23.53 -9.52
N LEU A 15 9.26 22.65 -9.56
CA LEU A 15 9.49 21.22 -9.51
C LEU A 15 10.11 20.73 -10.82
N THR A 16 10.72 19.55 -10.77
CA THR A 16 11.09 18.84 -11.99
C THR A 16 9.81 18.53 -12.76
N PRO A 17 9.74 18.74 -14.08
CA PRO A 17 8.58 18.31 -14.87
C PRO A 17 8.44 16.79 -14.89
N ILE A 18 7.21 16.29 -14.89
CA ILE A 18 6.96 14.89 -15.24
C ILE A 18 7.08 14.73 -16.75
N GLU A 19 7.79 13.71 -17.20
CA GLU A 19 7.97 13.37 -18.60
C GLU A 19 7.46 11.94 -18.82
N ALA A 20 6.56 11.79 -19.79
CA ALA A 20 6.14 10.49 -20.30
C ALA A 20 6.75 10.31 -21.69
N LYS A 21 7.47 9.22 -21.90
CA LYS A 21 8.06 8.88 -23.19
C LYS A 21 7.08 8.03 -24.01
N GLU A 22 7.25 8.04 -25.32
CA GLU A 22 6.41 7.26 -26.25
C GLU A 22 6.51 5.74 -26.04
N ASP A 23 7.61 5.26 -25.44
CA ASP A 23 7.83 3.85 -25.11
C ASP A 23 7.06 3.38 -23.85
N GLY A 24 6.22 4.24 -23.28
CA GLY A 24 5.45 3.96 -22.05
C GLY A 24 6.27 4.11 -20.77
N THR A 25 7.56 4.45 -20.86
CA THR A 25 8.37 4.78 -19.67
C THR A 25 8.14 6.22 -19.24
N ASN A 26 8.32 6.50 -17.94
CA ASN A 26 8.20 7.85 -17.41
C ASN A 26 9.31 8.13 -16.39
N ASN A 27 9.53 9.40 -16.07
CA ASN A 27 10.54 9.86 -15.11
C ASN A 27 9.98 10.01 -13.68
N TYR A 28 8.86 9.35 -13.33
CA TYR A 28 8.14 9.64 -12.08
C TYR A 28 8.98 9.42 -10.82
N SER A 29 9.86 8.42 -10.80
CA SER A 29 10.76 8.18 -9.67
C SER A 29 11.70 9.38 -9.44
N GLU A 30 12.25 9.95 -10.50
CA GLU A 30 13.09 11.14 -10.46
C GLU A 30 12.28 12.38 -10.07
N PHE A 31 11.10 12.56 -10.68
CA PHE A 31 10.14 13.60 -10.31
C PHE A 31 9.86 13.55 -8.81
N ARG A 32 9.43 12.39 -8.30
CA ARG A 32 9.05 12.20 -6.89
C ARG A 32 10.19 12.56 -5.96
N GLN A 33 11.38 12.00 -6.19
CA GLN A 33 12.53 12.23 -5.31
C GLN A 33 12.98 13.69 -5.32
N LYS A 34 13.13 14.31 -6.50
CA LYS A 34 13.58 15.70 -6.62
C LYS A 34 12.52 16.69 -6.12
N SER A 35 11.24 16.43 -6.40
CA SER A 35 10.13 17.27 -5.94
C SER A 35 9.95 17.17 -4.43
N MET A 36 10.06 15.97 -3.84
CA MET A 36 10.05 15.78 -2.39
C MET A 36 11.15 16.61 -1.72
N LEU A 37 12.41 16.48 -2.16
CA LEU A 37 13.53 17.23 -1.57
C LEU A 37 13.34 18.75 -1.68
N LYS A 38 12.82 19.22 -2.82
CA LYS A 38 12.52 20.65 -3.04
C LYS A 38 11.38 21.13 -2.17
N LEU A 39 10.28 20.40 -2.09
CA LEU A 39 9.14 20.78 -1.24
C LEU A 39 9.54 20.76 0.23
N ASP A 40 10.31 19.78 0.66
CA ASP A 40 10.77 19.63 2.05
C ASP A 40 11.73 20.75 2.46
N ALA A 41 12.68 21.13 1.57
CA ALA A 41 13.58 22.26 1.80
C ALA A 41 12.85 23.60 2.02
N HIS A 42 11.59 23.71 1.56
CA HIS A 42 10.74 24.87 1.74
C HIS A 42 9.62 24.65 2.77
N GLY A 43 9.58 23.51 3.46
CA GLY A 43 8.55 23.16 4.45
C GLY A 43 7.18 22.84 3.85
N TYR A 44 7.07 22.63 2.54
CA TYR A 44 5.80 22.37 1.86
C TYR A 44 5.43 20.91 1.75
N TYR A 45 6.39 20.00 1.97
CA TYR A 45 6.14 18.58 1.85
C TYR A 45 5.11 18.07 2.87
N GLU A 46 4.95 18.76 4.00
CA GLU A 46 3.91 18.49 5.01
C GLU A 46 2.47 18.71 4.52
N HIS A 47 2.26 19.34 3.36
CA HIS A 47 0.95 19.47 2.71
C HIS A 47 0.70 18.39 1.64
N CYS A 48 1.74 17.63 1.28
CA CYS A 48 1.64 16.51 0.35
C CYS A 48 1.56 15.22 1.16
N ASP A 49 2.70 14.57 1.41
CA ASP A 49 2.78 13.24 2.03
C ASP A 49 3.91 13.22 3.08
N GLY A 50 4.20 14.39 3.66
CA GLY A 50 5.26 14.56 4.63
C GLY A 50 4.95 13.89 5.98
N PRO A 51 5.97 13.64 6.80
CA PRO A 51 5.81 12.97 8.10
C PRO A 51 4.95 13.76 9.10
N LYS A 52 4.67 15.04 8.83
CA LYS A 52 3.83 15.93 9.63
C LYS A 52 2.50 16.27 8.95
N TYR A 53 2.10 15.51 7.93
CA TYR A 53 0.82 15.73 7.26
C TYR A 53 -0.34 15.51 8.24
N ASP A 54 -0.97 16.61 8.65
CA ASP A 54 -2.14 16.64 9.52
C ASP A 54 -3.11 17.73 9.03
N PRO A 55 -3.96 17.42 8.03
CA PRO A 55 -4.86 18.41 7.45
C PRO A 55 -5.95 18.81 8.47
N PRO A 56 -6.37 20.09 8.48
CA PRO A 56 -7.44 20.56 9.34
C PRO A 56 -8.74 19.78 9.13
N ARG A 57 -9.39 19.39 10.23
CA ARG A 57 -10.66 18.65 10.19
C ARG A 57 -11.83 19.62 10.29
N ILE A 58 -12.42 19.94 9.14
CA ILE A 58 -13.64 20.75 9.06
C ILE A 58 -14.84 19.79 9.08
N PRO A 59 -15.75 19.90 10.07
CA PRO A 59 -16.94 19.05 10.13
C PRO A 59 -17.91 19.36 8.98
N THR A 60 -18.69 18.37 8.57
CA THR A 60 -19.73 18.56 7.55
C THR A 60 -20.79 19.56 8.04
N LEU A 61 -21.16 20.51 7.19
CA LEU A 61 -22.19 21.51 7.48
C LEU A 61 -23.57 20.84 7.60
N ILE A 62 -24.18 21.01 8.77
CA ILE A 62 -25.56 20.66 9.10
C ILE A 62 -26.30 21.99 9.24
N PRO A 63 -27.10 22.41 8.25
CA PRO A 63 -27.79 23.68 8.30
C PRO A 63 -28.94 23.65 9.31
N THR A 64 -29.16 24.79 9.95
CA THR A 64 -30.27 25.09 10.83
C THR A 64 -31.55 24.99 10.02
N ARG A 65 -32.47 24.13 10.48
CA ARG A 65 -33.75 23.90 9.79
C ARG A 65 -34.92 24.17 10.71
N LYS A 66 -35.98 24.69 10.12
CA LYS A 66 -37.26 24.89 10.79
C LYS A 66 -38.18 23.76 10.38
N GLU A 67 -38.68 23.02 11.36
CA GLU A 67 -39.66 21.97 11.17
C GLU A 67 -40.98 22.41 11.79
N THR A 68 -42.06 22.24 11.05
CA THR A 68 -43.40 22.56 11.54
C THR A 68 -44.08 21.28 11.95
N GLY A 69 -44.44 21.18 13.23
CA GLY A 69 -45.15 20.05 13.80
C GLY A 69 -46.45 20.49 14.45
N VAL A 70 -47.24 19.50 14.88
CA VAL A 70 -48.41 19.73 15.72
C VAL A 70 -48.00 19.36 17.14
N ASP A 71 -48.21 20.27 18.09
CA ASP A 71 -47.97 19.97 19.51
C ASP A 71 -49.01 18.97 20.06
N PRO A 72 -48.84 18.42 21.27
CA PRO A 72 -49.80 17.50 21.87
C PRO A 72 -51.21 18.08 22.07
N THR A 73 -51.38 19.40 21.91
CA THR A 73 -52.64 20.13 22.02
C THR A 73 -53.29 20.46 20.67
N GLY A 74 -52.69 20.04 19.55
CA GLY A 74 -53.25 20.25 18.21
C GLY A 74 -52.85 21.57 17.54
N ASN A 75 -51.96 22.37 18.15
CA ASN A 75 -51.52 23.64 17.56
C ASN A 75 -50.30 23.44 16.66
N LEU A 76 -50.25 24.18 15.55
CA LEU A 76 -49.05 24.25 14.72
C LEU A 76 -47.93 24.96 15.47
N VAL A 77 -46.82 24.27 15.68
CA VAL A 77 -45.59 24.81 16.28
C VAL A 77 -44.43 24.64 15.31
N THR A 78 -43.69 25.72 15.08
CA THR A 78 -42.43 25.66 14.34
C THR A 78 -41.28 25.47 15.33
N ILE A 79 -40.64 24.31 15.26
CA ILE A 79 -39.43 23.99 16.02
C ILE A 79 -38.21 24.37 15.16
N THR A 80 -37.28 25.12 15.73
CA THR A 80 -36.00 25.40 15.07
C THR A 80 -34.95 24.44 15.59
N ILE A 81 -34.45 23.56 14.71
CA ILE A 81 -33.34 22.66 15.02
C ILE A 81 -32.07 23.40 14.64
N ARG A 82 -31.27 23.77 15.65
CA ARG A 82 -29.99 24.47 15.44
C ARG A 82 -28.99 23.54 14.76
N GLY A 83 -28.38 24.02 13.69
CA GLY A 83 -27.30 23.37 12.98
C GLY A 83 -25.93 23.57 13.65
N ASN A 84 -24.87 23.21 12.94
CA ASN A 84 -23.48 23.35 13.40
C ASN A 84 -22.70 24.47 12.69
N GLU A 85 -23.39 25.46 12.12
CA GLU A 85 -22.78 26.49 11.27
C GLU A 85 -21.68 27.27 11.98
N ASP A 86 -21.90 27.62 13.26
CA ASP A 86 -20.90 28.33 14.07
C ASP A 86 -19.62 27.51 14.27
N VAL A 87 -19.76 26.18 14.42
CA VAL A 87 -18.63 25.25 14.59
C VAL A 87 -17.85 25.12 13.30
N VAL A 88 -18.55 25.00 12.17
CA VAL A 88 -17.95 24.93 10.83
C VAL A 88 -17.20 26.22 10.51
N ALA A 89 -17.83 27.38 10.72
CA ALA A 89 -17.19 28.69 10.48
C ALA A 89 -15.93 28.89 11.33
N THR A 90 -15.97 28.48 12.60
CA THR A 90 -14.79 28.53 13.48
C THR A 90 -13.68 27.61 13.00
N ALA A 91 -14.03 26.39 12.56
CA ALA A 91 -13.07 25.42 12.02
C ALA A 91 -12.45 25.90 10.69
N GLU A 92 -13.25 26.48 9.81
CA GLU A 92 -12.78 27.09 8.54
C GLU A 92 -11.83 28.24 8.80
N GLN A 93 -12.15 29.12 9.77
CA GLN A 93 -11.29 30.23 10.13
C GLN A 93 -9.95 29.75 10.72
N ALA A 94 -9.98 28.71 11.56
CA ALA A 94 -8.76 28.09 12.08
C ALA A 94 -7.92 27.41 10.97
N ALA A 95 -8.58 26.85 9.96
CA ALA A 95 -7.96 26.16 8.83
C ALA A 95 -7.46 27.10 7.72
N GLU A 96 -7.78 28.39 7.76
CA GLU A 96 -7.55 29.33 6.65
C GLU A 96 -6.06 29.45 6.30
N GLY A 97 -5.18 29.53 7.32
CA GLY A 97 -3.74 29.61 7.12
C GLY A 97 -3.19 28.38 6.38
N TRP A 98 -3.59 27.19 6.83
CA TRP A 98 -3.19 25.93 6.21
C TRP A 98 -3.73 25.81 4.77
N SER A 99 -5.00 26.14 4.57
CA SER A 99 -5.68 26.06 3.26
C SER A 99 -5.06 26.98 2.22
N LYS A 100 -4.53 28.14 2.63
CA LYS A 100 -3.80 29.05 1.73
C LYS A 100 -2.48 28.45 1.26
N VAL A 101 -1.75 27.77 2.14
CA VAL A 101 -0.49 27.10 1.78
C VAL A 101 -0.77 25.89 0.91
N ASP A 102 -1.72 25.03 1.29
CA ASP A 102 -2.12 23.85 0.51
C ASP A 102 -2.49 24.20 -0.95
N LYS A 103 -3.36 25.20 -1.15
CA LYS A 103 -3.70 25.69 -2.51
C LYS A 103 -2.50 26.16 -3.31
N ARG A 104 -1.49 26.75 -2.65
CA ARG A 104 -0.24 27.16 -3.32
C ARG A 104 0.60 25.95 -3.70
N VAL A 105 0.73 24.96 -2.81
CA VAL A 105 1.46 23.72 -3.08
C VAL A 105 0.79 22.95 -4.23
N LEU A 106 -0.54 22.87 -4.23
CA LEU A 106 -1.32 22.31 -5.33
C LEU A 106 -0.97 22.99 -6.66
N ALA A 107 -0.96 24.32 -6.71
CA ALA A 107 -0.60 25.06 -7.93
C ALA A 107 0.85 24.78 -8.41
N ILE A 108 1.78 24.55 -7.47
CA ILE A 108 3.17 24.19 -7.77
C ILE A 108 3.24 22.78 -8.37
N ILE A 109 2.50 21.82 -7.82
CA ILE A 109 2.38 20.44 -8.33
C ILE A 109 1.77 20.47 -9.74
N VAL A 110 0.62 21.12 -9.90
CA VAL A 110 -0.11 21.20 -11.19
C VAL A 110 0.77 21.80 -12.29
N ARG A 111 1.60 22.81 -11.97
CA ARG A 111 2.54 23.40 -12.95
C ARG A 111 3.62 22.43 -13.43
N ALA A 112 3.93 21.40 -12.66
CA ALA A 112 4.91 20.38 -13.01
C ALA A 112 4.33 19.25 -13.90
N VAL A 113 3.01 19.21 -14.05
CA VAL A 113 2.30 18.21 -14.85
C VAL A 113 2.26 18.66 -16.32
N PRO A 114 2.58 17.77 -17.28
CA PRO A 114 2.40 18.03 -18.70
C PRO A 114 0.96 18.41 -19.05
N SER A 115 0.81 19.34 -19.99
CA SER A 115 -0.49 19.85 -20.44
C SER A 115 -1.44 18.72 -20.86
N GLU A 116 -0.92 17.68 -21.50
CA GLU A 116 -1.64 16.51 -22.00
C GLU A 116 -2.23 15.66 -20.88
N LYS A 117 -1.68 15.79 -19.66
CA LYS A 117 -1.99 14.96 -18.49
C LYS A 117 -2.60 15.76 -17.34
N LEU A 118 -2.95 17.03 -17.58
CA LEU A 118 -3.63 17.87 -16.58
C LEU A 118 -4.97 17.29 -16.12
N TYR A 119 -5.62 16.43 -16.92
CA TYR A 119 -6.85 15.76 -16.53
C TYR A 119 -6.69 14.89 -15.26
N VAL A 120 -5.47 14.41 -14.96
CA VAL A 120 -5.16 13.56 -13.79
C VAL A 120 -5.33 14.33 -12.49
N VAL A 121 -5.05 15.65 -12.50
CA VAL A 121 -5.05 16.50 -11.30
C VAL A 121 -6.12 17.59 -11.34
N ARG A 122 -6.95 17.62 -12.38
CA ARG A 122 -7.92 18.71 -12.64
C ARG A 122 -8.93 18.87 -11.50
N ASP A 123 -9.41 17.75 -10.97
CA ASP A 123 -10.51 17.71 -10.01
C ASP A 123 -10.01 17.55 -8.56
N CYS A 124 -8.68 17.60 -8.34
CA CYS A 124 -8.08 17.54 -7.01
C CYS A 124 -8.27 18.86 -6.25
N VAL A 125 -8.72 18.76 -5.00
CA VAL A 125 -9.00 19.91 -4.12
C VAL A 125 -7.76 20.27 -3.29
N THR A 126 -6.93 19.28 -2.95
CA THR A 126 -5.77 19.45 -2.07
C THR A 126 -4.45 19.06 -2.76
N ALA A 127 -3.33 19.56 -2.25
CA ALA A 127 -2.00 19.18 -2.74
C ALA A 127 -1.73 17.68 -2.55
N HIS A 128 -2.17 17.11 -1.43
CA HIS A 128 -2.09 15.67 -1.16
C HIS A 128 -2.84 14.85 -2.22
N GLU A 129 -4.10 15.20 -2.52
CA GLU A 129 -4.89 14.49 -3.54
C GLU A 129 -4.20 14.51 -4.91
N ALA A 130 -3.67 15.66 -5.33
CA ALA A 130 -2.94 15.75 -6.59
C ALA A 130 -1.65 14.92 -6.57
N TRP A 131 -0.93 14.92 -5.44
CA TRP A 131 0.28 14.11 -5.27
C TRP A 131 -0.01 12.61 -5.39
N ILE A 132 -1.07 12.13 -4.76
CA ILE A 132 -1.53 10.74 -4.84
C ILE A 132 -2.06 10.39 -6.23
N ALA A 133 -2.80 11.30 -6.89
CA ALA A 133 -3.27 11.08 -8.25
C ALA A 133 -2.10 10.87 -9.23
N LEU A 134 -1.06 11.70 -9.11
CA LEU A 134 0.16 11.55 -9.92
C LEU A 134 0.91 10.26 -9.58
N LYS A 135 0.96 9.87 -8.31
CA LYS A 135 1.51 8.57 -7.89
C LYS A 135 0.80 7.43 -8.60
N ASN A 136 -0.53 7.41 -8.56
CA ASN A 136 -1.31 6.32 -9.13
C ASN A 136 -1.26 6.27 -10.67
N GLU A 137 -1.14 7.42 -11.34
CA GLU A 137 -1.04 7.47 -12.81
C GLU A 137 0.33 7.05 -13.31
N TYR A 138 1.41 7.51 -12.65
CA TYR A 138 2.75 7.42 -13.20
C TYR A 138 3.67 6.44 -12.49
N GLU A 139 3.42 6.05 -11.24
CA GLU A 139 4.20 5.00 -10.61
C GLU A 139 3.82 3.67 -11.29
N PRO A 140 4.72 3.04 -12.06
CA PRO A 140 4.39 1.78 -12.68
C PRO A 140 4.14 0.77 -11.57
N SER A 141 3.01 0.05 -11.63
CA SER A 141 2.80 -1.13 -10.79
C SER A 141 4.03 -2.00 -10.92
N ASN A 142 4.79 -2.17 -9.84
CA ASN A 142 6.00 -2.97 -9.88
C ASN A 142 5.58 -4.44 -9.82
N ALA A 143 4.94 -4.91 -10.90
CA ALA A 143 4.22 -6.17 -10.95
C ALA A 143 5.12 -7.34 -10.55
N LEU A 144 6.40 -7.34 -10.94
CA LEU A 144 7.35 -8.37 -10.53
C LEU A 144 7.64 -8.32 -9.02
N THR A 145 7.84 -7.13 -8.45
CA THR A 145 8.05 -6.97 -7.01
C THR A 145 6.79 -7.34 -6.23
N ALA A 146 5.62 -6.93 -6.72
CA ALA A 146 4.32 -7.28 -6.16
C ALA A 146 4.09 -8.80 -6.20
N VAL A 147 4.37 -9.48 -7.32
CA VAL A 147 4.32 -10.94 -7.43
C VAL A 147 5.27 -11.59 -6.41
N THR A 148 6.49 -11.06 -6.28
CA THR A 148 7.48 -11.57 -5.32
C THR A 148 7.00 -11.42 -3.87
N ILE A 149 6.45 -10.27 -3.51
CA ILE A 149 5.90 -10.02 -2.17
C ILE A 149 4.66 -10.91 -1.92
N LYS A 150 3.77 -11.06 -2.91
CA LYS A 150 2.62 -11.99 -2.84
C LYS A 150 3.10 -13.42 -2.55
N GLN A 151 4.13 -13.89 -3.24
CA GLN A 151 4.73 -15.21 -2.98
C GLN A 151 5.34 -15.31 -1.58
N GLN A 152 5.97 -14.23 -1.08
CA GLN A 152 6.47 -14.18 0.29
C GLN A 152 5.35 -14.29 1.32
N ILE A 153 4.23 -13.59 1.12
CA ILE A 153 3.04 -13.71 1.99
C ILE A 153 2.52 -15.15 1.98
N ILE A 154 2.31 -15.73 0.80
CA ILE A 154 1.78 -17.10 0.65
C ILE A 154 2.73 -18.14 1.28
N GLY A 155 4.04 -17.94 1.15
CA GLY A 155 5.06 -18.85 1.69
C GLY A 155 5.41 -18.67 3.17
N ASN A 156 4.97 -17.59 3.80
CA ASN A 156 5.31 -17.27 5.18
C ASN A 156 4.34 -17.92 6.18
N VAL A 157 4.45 -19.25 6.31
CA VAL A 157 3.72 -20.01 7.35
C VAL A 157 4.31 -19.72 8.74
N CYS A 158 3.45 -19.46 9.72
CA CYS A 158 3.80 -19.42 11.14
C CYS A 158 3.97 -20.85 11.63
N ARG A 159 5.20 -21.30 11.83
CA ARG A 159 5.48 -22.70 12.20
C ARG A 159 5.23 -22.91 13.70
N PRO A 160 5.00 -24.15 14.14
CA PRO A 160 4.99 -24.49 15.56
C PRO A 160 6.27 -24.00 16.27
N GLY A 161 6.10 -23.20 17.31
CA GLY A 161 7.21 -22.58 18.06
C GLY A 161 7.78 -21.27 17.48
N ASP A 162 7.28 -20.79 16.32
CA ASP A 162 7.50 -19.39 15.91
C ASP A 162 6.61 -18.47 16.78
N ASP A 163 7.03 -17.23 17.00
CA ASP A 163 6.22 -16.21 17.69
C ASP A 163 5.11 -15.68 16.76
N PRO A 164 3.82 -15.92 17.06
CA PRO A 164 2.72 -15.50 16.19
C PRO A 164 2.54 -13.98 16.13
N VAL A 165 2.98 -13.24 17.15
CA VAL A 165 2.90 -11.76 17.18
C VAL A 165 3.89 -11.18 16.17
N VAL A 166 5.14 -11.63 16.25
CA VAL A 166 6.20 -11.22 15.30
C VAL A 166 5.85 -11.63 13.87
N TRP A 167 5.29 -12.83 13.69
CA TRP A 167 4.81 -13.28 12.40
C TRP A 167 3.67 -12.41 11.86
N LEU A 168 2.69 -12.04 12.69
CA LEU A 168 1.56 -11.20 12.29
C LEU A 168 2.03 -9.80 11.86
N ASP A 169 2.93 -9.19 12.62
CA ASP A 169 3.51 -7.88 12.28
C ASP A 169 4.26 -7.93 10.94
N LEU A 170 4.99 -9.01 10.67
CA LEU A 170 5.65 -9.22 9.39
C LEU A 170 4.63 -9.34 8.25
N MET A 171 3.55 -10.09 8.44
CA MET A 171 2.50 -10.26 7.43
C MET A 171 1.80 -8.93 7.11
N ILE A 172 1.49 -8.12 8.13
CA ILE A 172 0.90 -6.78 7.97
C ILE A 172 1.84 -5.88 7.15
N GLN A 173 3.14 -5.90 7.45
CA GLN A 173 4.11 -5.08 6.73
C GLN A 173 4.32 -5.54 5.29
N LEU A 174 4.35 -6.86 5.03
CA LEU A 174 4.41 -7.39 3.67
C LEU A 174 3.17 -6.98 2.87
N TYR A 175 1.99 -7.03 3.49
CA TYR A 175 0.77 -6.60 2.82
C TYR A 175 0.74 -5.10 2.53
N ALA A 176 1.19 -4.25 3.46
CA ALA A 176 1.35 -2.82 3.19
C ALA A 176 2.28 -2.55 1.99
N LYS A 177 3.45 -3.21 1.95
CA LYS A 177 4.38 -3.12 0.81
C LYS A 177 3.78 -3.65 -0.48
N LEU A 178 2.97 -4.71 -0.41
CA LEU A 178 2.25 -5.24 -1.56
C LEU A 178 1.26 -4.21 -2.10
N ARG A 179 0.48 -3.58 -1.23
CA ARG A 179 -0.48 -2.52 -1.58
C ARG A 179 0.21 -1.30 -2.18
N ASP A 180 1.41 -0.97 -1.71
CA ASP A 180 2.23 0.09 -2.31
C ASP A 180 2.75 -0.27 -3.70
N ALA A 181 3.04 -1.55 -3.95
CA ALA A 181 3.57 -2.02 -5.23
C ALA A 181 2.49 -2.30 -6.29
N ASP A 182 1.39 -2.93 -5.90
CA ASP A 182 0.20 -3.19 -6.72
C ASP A 182 -1.02 -3.53 -5.84
N GLN A 183 -2.02 -2.66 -5.85
CA GLN A 183 -3.24 -2.82 -5.07
C GLN A 183 -4.16 -3.95 -5.57
N ASN A 184 -4.05 -4.37 -6.82
CA ASN A 184 -4.99 -5.32 -7.42
C ASN A 184 -4.51 -6.77 -7.35
N ILE A 185 -3.24 -7.00 -7.00
CA ILE A 185 -2.63 -8.33 -7.07
C ILE A 185 -3.11 -9.30 -5.96
N MET A 186 -3.55 -8.76 -4.82
CA MET A 186 -4.11 -9.52 -3.71
C MET A 186 -5.19 -8.68 -3.02
N PRO A 187 -6.49 -9.00 -3.25
CA PRO A 187 -7.59 -8.38 -2.53
C PRO A 187 -7.47 -8.61 -1.01
N ASP A 188 -8.04 -7.69 -0.22
CA ASP A 188 -8.03 -7.75 1.24
C ASP A 188 -8.59 -9.08 1.79
N SER A 189 -9.62 -9.61 1.14
CA SER A 189 -10.24 -10.88 1.48
C SER A 189 -9.33 -12.09 1.25
N GLU A 190 -8.49 -12.05 0.20
CA GLU A 190 -7.49 -13.08 -0.06
C GLU A 190 -6.39 -13.03 1.00
N PHE A 191 -5.93 -11.82 1.35
CA PHE A 191 -4.97 -11.64 2.44
C PHE A 191 -5.51 -12.11 3.80
N ALA A 192 -6.76 -11.77 4.13
CA ALA A 192 -7.44 -12.25 5.34
C ALA A 192 -7.47 -13.78 5.41
N SER A 193 -7.74 -14.44 4.27
CA SER A 193 -7.72 -15.90 4.18
C SER A 193 -6.33 -16.47 4.43
N HIS A 194 -5.29 -15.86 3.87
CA HIS A 194 -3.91 -16.26 4.11
C HIS A 194 -3.51 -16.09 5.57
N LEU A 195 -3.90 -15.00 6.25
CA LEU A 195 -3.65 -14.83 7.68
C LEU A 195 -4.22 -15.99 8.50
N VAL A 196 -5.46 -16.41 8.23
CA VAL A 196 -6.08 -17.51 9.00
C VAL A 196 -5.44 -18.86 8.66
N THR A 197 -5.14 -19.10 7.38
CA THR A 197 -4.65 -20.41 6.90
C THR A 197 -3.20 -20.67 7.26
N LEU A 198 -2.36 -19.62 7.25
CA LEU A 198 -0.92 -19.71 7.49
C LEU A 198 -0.55 -19.56 8.98
N MET A 199 -1.53 -19.36 9.86
CA MET A 199 -1.34 -19.25 11.30
C MET A 199 -0.93 -20.60 11.92
N THR A 200 -0.18 -20.54 13.03
CA THR A 200 0.27 -21.73 13.77
C THR A 200 -0.91 -22.58 14.27
N GLU A 201 -0.65 -23.88 14.40
CA GLU A 201 -1.58 -24.86 14.97
C GLU A 201 -1.32 -25.13 16.46
N ASP A 202 -0.41 -24.36 17.07
CA ASP A 202 -0.05 -24.47 18.49
C ASP A 202 -1.28 -24.35 19.40
N SER A 203 -1.22 -25.07 20.53
CA SER A 203 -2.34 -25.20 21.49
C SER A 203 -2.94 -23.87 21.90
N ASP A 204 -2.07 -22.87 22.11
CA ASP A 204 -2.42 -21.59 22.71
C ASP A 204 -3.25 -20.72 21.74
N TRP A 205 -3.08 -20.95 20.43
CA TRP A 205 -3.75 -20.19 19.37
C TRP A 205 -4.82 -20.97 18.62
N LYS A 206 -4.88 -22.30 18.84
CA LYS A 206 -5.78 -23.23 18.15
C LYS A 206 -7.25 -22.82 18.26
N TYR A 207 -7.68 -22.31 19.42
CA TYR A 207 -9.05 -21.86 19.62
C TYR A 207 -9.39 -20.68 18.71
N CYS A 208 -8.58 -19.61 18.77
CA CYS A 208 -8.75 -18.43 17.93
C CYS A 208 -8.68 -18.76 16.43
N ARG A 209 -7.72 -19.60 16.02
CA ARG A 209 -7.61 -20.06 14.62
C ARG A 209 -8.87 -20.78 14.15
N ASN A 210 -9.38 -21.73 14.94
CA ASN A 210 -10.58 -22.50 14.57
C ASN A 210 -11.84 -21.62 14.50
N GLU A 211 -11.96 -20.65 15.41
CA GLU A 211 -13.02 -19.64 15.37
C GLU A 211 -12.95 -18.84 14.06
N LEU A 212 -11.75 -18.37 13.69
CA LEU A 212 -11.52 -17.62 12.45
C LEU A 212 -11.77 -18.46 11.19
N LEU A 213 -11.34 -19.73 11.17
CA LEU A 213 -11.63 -20.67 10.08
C LEU A 213 -13.14 -20.89 9.90
N THR A 214 -13.87 -21.00 11.02
CA THR A 214 -15.33 -21.14 10.99
C THR A 214 -15.99 -19.87 10.46
N LYS A 215 -15.55 -18.69 10.90
CA LYS A 215 -16.01 -17.40 10.36
C LYS A 215 -15.72 -17.30 8.87
N LEU A 216 -14.52 -17.66 8.42
CA LEU A 216 -14.13 -17.61 7.02
C LEU A 216 -15.05 -18.49 6.15
N ARG A 217 -15.37 -19.70 6.62
CA ARG A 217 -16.31 -20.61 5.94
C ARG A 217 -17.74 -20.07 5.88
N ASN A 218 -18.22 -19.46 6.97
CA ASN A 218 -19.55 -18.87 7.06
C ASN A 218 -19.70 -17.59 6.23
N HIS A 219 -18.62 -16.83 6.10
CA HIS A 219 -18.57 -15.62 5.28
C HIS A 219 -18.53 -15.96 3.79
N ALA A 220 -17.81 -17.01 3.42
CA ALA A 220 -17.80 -17.55 2.05
C ALA A 220 -19.19 -18.03 1.61
N SER A 221 -19.97 -18.68 2.48
CA SER A 221 -21.33 -19.14 2.13
C SER A 221 -22.36 -18.01 2.01
N ARG A 222 -22.05 -16.81 2.50
CA ARG A 222 -22.92 -15.62 2.45
C ARG A 222 -22.50 -14.58 1.42
N ASN A 223 -21.46 -14.85 0.61
CA ASN A 223 -20.85 -13.90 -0.32
C ASN A 223 -20.41 -12.57 0.35
N MET A 224 -20.11 -12.60 1.65
CA MET A 224 -19.59 -11.45 2.39
C MET A 224 -18.19 -11.82 2.87
N PRO A 225 -17.12 -11.46 2.14
CA PRO A 225 -15.77 -11.86 2.52
C PRO A 225 -15.35 -11.26 3.87
N LEU A 226 -14.54 -12.01 4.62
CA LEU A 226 -13.94 -11.53 5.87
C LEU A 226 -12.82 -10.55 5.54
N SER A 227 -12.79 -9.39 6.23
CA SER A 227 -11.73 -8.39 6.02
C SER A 227 -10.48 -8.70 6.85
N SER A 228 -9.31 -8.29 6.37
CA SER A 228 -8.04 -8.48 7.09
C SER A 228 -8.05 -7.72 8.42
N LYS A 229 -8.70 -6.55 8.47
CA LYS A 229 -8.88 -5.76 9.69
C LYS A 229 -9.58 -6.56 10.80
N GLN A 230 -10.68 -7.23 10.48
CA GLN A 230 -11.42 -8.06 11.45
C GLN A 230 -10.58 -9.23 11.96
N VAL A 231 -9.78 -9.85 11.09
CA VAL A 231 -8.86 -10.93 11.47
C VAL A 231 -7.76 -10.38 12.40
N ILE A 232 -7.10 -9.29 12.02
CA ILE A 232 -6.01 -8.67 12.79
C ILE A 232 -6.50 -8.23 14.17
N GLU A 233 -7.66 -7.56 14.26
CA GLU A 233 -8.24 -7.14 15.54
C GLU A 233 -8.52 -8.34 16.47
N ARG A 234 -9.05 -9.43 15.91
CA ARG A 234 -9.30 -10.66 16.68
C ARG A 234 -8.00 -11.29 17.18
N LEU A 235 -6.95 -11.32 16.35
CA LEU A 235 -5.63 -11.85 16.70
C LEU A 235 -4.95 -11.03 17.79
N LYS A 236 -4.98 -9.70 17.67
CA LYS A 236 -4.45 -8.79 18.71
C LYS A 236 -5.23 -8.89 20.03
N SER A 237 -6.53 -9.14 19.96
CA SER A 237 -7.34 -9.36 21.17
C SER A 237 -6.97 -10.68 21.87
N GLU A 238 -6.65 -11.73 21.10
CA GLU A 238 -6.17 -13.00 21.66
C GLU A 238 -4.78 -12.85 22.30
N GLU A 239 -3.88 -12.11 21.65
CA GLU A 239 -2.55 -11.78 22.22
C GLU A 239 -2.67 -11.16 23.62
N ILE A 240 -3.56 -10.18 23.79
CA ILE A 240 -3.83 -9.52 25.07
C ILE A 240 -4.39 -10.54 26.09
N SER A 241 -5.31 -11.41 25.66
CA SER A 241 -5.90 -12.46 26.51
C SER A 241 -4.84 -13.46 27.00
N LEU A 242 -3.91 -13.83 26.12
CA LEU A 242 -2.80 -14.75 26.40
C LEU A 242 -1.65 -14.10 27.20
N LYS A 243 -1.71 -12.79 27.46
CA LYS A 243 -0.66 -12.00 28.16
C LYS A 243 0.73 -12.11 27.52
N ILE A 244 0.78 -12.30 26.21
CA ILE A 244 2.05 -12.33 25.46
C ILE A 244 2.51 -10.88 25.30
N SER A 245 3.72 -10.55 25.77
CA SER A 245 4.28 -9.20 25.62
C SER A 245 5.01 -9.06 24.27
N PRO A 246 4.82 -7.97 23.51
CA PRO A 246 5.48 -7.81 22.22
C PRO A 246 6.98 -7.58 22.40
N GLY A 247 7.79 -8.55 21.99
CA GLY A 247 9.24 -8.38 21.83
C GLY A 247 9.54 -7.69 20.51
N MET A 248 9.91 -6.40 20.52
CA MET A 248 10.36 -5.71 19.32
C MET A 248 11.66 -6.35 18.79
N ILE A 249 11.59 -7.09 17.68
CA ILE A 249 12.75 -7.64 16.98
C ILE A 249 12.82 -7.02 15.57
N SER A 250 14.00 -6.52 15.19
CA SER A 250 14.27 -5.96 13.87
C SER A 250 14.22 -7.03 12.76
N ILE A 251 13.51 -6.73 11.67
CA ILE A 251 13.24 -7.61 10.51
C ILE A 251 14.51 -8.06 9.79
N ASN A 252 15.56 -7.22 9.80
CA ASN A 252 16.84 -7.57 9.20
C ASN A 252 17.48 -8.79 9.89
N ASN A 253 17.21 -9.00 11.18
CA ASN A 253 17.72 -10.14 11.94
C ASN A 253 16.89 -11.42 11.69
N LEU A 254 15.58 -11.31 11.45
CA LEU A 254 14.69 -12.44 11.13
C LEU A 254 14.95 -13.02 9.74
N MET A 255 15.13 -12.15 8.74
CA MET A 255 15.41 -12.56 7.36
C MET A 255 16.80 -13.19 7.22
N ALA A 256 17.81 -12.63 7.89
CA ALA A 256 19.17 -13.19 7.90
C ALA A 256 19.28 -14.53 8.65
N GLY A 257 18.46 -14.74 9.68
CA GLY A 257 18.41 -16.00 10.45
C GLY A 257 17.76 -17.16 9.70
N ARG A 258 16.69 -16.92 8.93
CA ARG A 258 15.98 -17.97 8.17
C ARG A 258 16.75 -18.46 6.94
N GLN A 259 17.55 -17.62 6.29
CA GLN A 259 18.42 -18.03 5.16
C GLN A 259 19.51 -19.05 5.59
N ARG A 260 20.01 -18.99 6.84
CA ARG A 260 21.06 -19.92 7.32
C ARG A 260 20.59 -21.35 7.58
N LYS A 261 19.29 -21.57 7.78
CA LYS A 261 18.73 -22.93 8.04
C LYS A 261 18.46 -23.73 6.76
N PHE A 262 18.57 -23.12 5.57
CA PHE A 262 18.43 -23.82 4.29
C PHE A 262 19.75 -24.41 3.74
N GLY A 263 20.87 -24.25 4.45
CA GLY A 263 22.20 -24.59 3.94
C GLY A 263 22.96 -25.72 4.67
N LYS A 264 22.32 -26.50 5.54
CA LYS A 264 22.99 -27.64 6.21
C LYS A 264 22.04 -28.83 6.37
N ASN A 265 21.85 -29.58 5.28
CA ASN A 265 21.65 -31.03 5.33
C ASN A 265 21.60 -31.60 3.90
N THR A 266 22.78 -31.83 3.33
CA THR A 266 22.94 -32.77 2.21
C THR A 266 24.38 -33.28 2.18
N GLU A 267 24.69 -34.18 3.12
CA GLU A 267 25.70 -35.20 2.84
C GLU A 267 25.00 -36.57 2.84
N ARG A 268 25.30 -37.33 1.79
CA ARG A 268 24.87 -38.70 1.43
C ARG A 268 23.57 -38.82 0.62
N GLY A 269 23.78 -39.08 -0.66
CA GLY A 269 22.76 -39.54 -1.60
C GLY A 269 23.19 -39.27 -3.03
N ALA A 270 24.26 -39.93 -3.49
CA ALA A 270 24.71 -39.86 -4.87
C ALA A 270 23.62 -40.33 -5.83
N VAL A 271 23.26 -39.50 -6.81
CA VAL A 271 22.75 -39.96 -8.11
C VAL A 271 23.42 -39.13 -9.20
N THR A 272 24.21 -39.84 -9.98
CA THR A 272 24.96 -39.44 -11.15
C THR A 272 24.00 -38.96 -12.25
N GLY A 273 24.16 -37.70 -12.67
CA GLY A 273 23.45 -37.12 -13.81
C GLY A 273 24.43 -36.32 -14.66
N VAL A 274 25.15 -37.04 -15.52
CA VAL A 274 26.05 -36.51 -16.54
C VAL A 274 25.22 -35.77 -17.59
N TYR A 275 25.46 -34.46 -17.76
CA TYR A 275 25.50 -33.82 -19.08
C TYR A 275 26.52 -32.68 -19.01
N THR A 276 27.75 -33.02 -19.39
CA THR A 276 28.79 -32.06 -19.76
C THR A 276 28.35 -31.31 -21.02
N ALA A 277 28.37 -29.98 -20.92
CA ALA A 277 28.31 -29.08 -22.05
C ALA A 277 29.47 -29.37 -23.01
N VAL A 278 29.17 -29.51 -24.30
CA VAL A 278 30.18 -29.55 -25.36
C VAL A 278 30.26 -28.15 -25.99
N PRO A 279 31.43 -27.50 -26.01
CA PRO A 279 31.63 -26.24 -26.73
C PRO A 279 31.66 -26.46 -28.24
N LEU A 280 31.06 -25.52 -28.96
CA LEU A 280 30.97 -25.46 -30.41
C LEU A 280 32.26 -24.87 -31.00
N GLU A 281 33.08 -25.65 -31.71
CA GLU A 281 34.03 -25.09 -32.68
C GLU A 281 34.30 -26.05 -33.87
N GLN A 282 34.06 -25.47 -35.05
CA GLN A 282 34.80 -25.55 -36.32
C GLN A 282 34.83 -26.83 -37.17
N ARG A 283 34.12 -26.69 -38.32
CA ARG A 283 34.49 -27.01 -39.72
C ARG A 283 35.50 -28.14 -40.00
N LEU A 284 35.09 -29.08 -40.86
CA LEU A 284 35.68 -29.45 -42.18
C LEU A 284 35.02 -30.77 -42.65
N THR A 285 34.13 -30.74 -43.66
CA THR A 285 34.37 -31.15 -45.07
C THR A 285 34.23 -32.66 -45.34
N THR A 286 33.64 -32.94 -46.52
CA THR A 286 33.64 -34.17 -47.34
C THR A 286 32.72 -35.36 -46.98
N ALA A 287 31.64 -35.49 -47.78
CA ALA A 287 31.06 -36.76 -48.27
C ALA A 287 32.10 -37.56 -49.10
N PRO A 288 31.95 -38.85 -49.49
CA PRO A 288 30.73 -39.64 -49.84
C PRO A 288 30.70 -41.04 -49.15
N GLY A 289 29.72 -41.94 -49.25
CA GLY A 289 28.94 -42.48 -50.37
C GLY A 289 28.30 -43.82 -49.92
N PRO A 290 27.40 -44.43 -50.71
CA PRO A 290 26.44 -45.44 -50.24
C PRO A 290 26.84 -46.89 -50.59
N SER A 291 26.38 -47.87 -49.80
CA SER A 291 26.33 -49.31 -50.16
C SER A 291 25.27 -49.98 -49.26
N ARG A 292 24.04 -50.22 -49.75
CA ARG A 292 23.50 -51.41 -50.46
C ARG A 292 23.58 -52.75 -49.69
N THR A 293 22.41 -53.39 -49.62
CA THR A 293 22.11 -54.86 -49.63
C THR A 293 22.42 -55.67 -48.35
N ASN A 294 21.66 -56.66 -47.89
CA ASN A 294 20.62 -57.51 -48.48
C ASN A 294 19.72 -58.17 -47.40
N ASN A 295 18.53 -58.58 -47.84
CA ASN A 295 17.56 -59.51 -47.23
C ASN A 295 18.14 -60.92 -46.93
N PRO A 296 17.46 -61.77 -46.15
CA PRO A 296 16.25 -62.50 -46.59
C PRO A 296 14.95 -62.01 -45.95
#